data_AF-A0A843AIX4-F1
#
_entry.id   AF-A0A843AIX4-F1
#
_cell.length_a   1.000
_cell.length_b   1.000
_cell.length_c   1.000
_cell.angle_alpha   90.00
_cell.angle_beta   90.00
_cell.angle_gamma   90.00
#
_symmetry.space_group_name_H-M   'P 1'
#
loop_
_entity.id
_entity.type
_entity.pdbx_description
1 polymer ?
#
loop_
_entity_poly.entity_id
_entity_poly.type
_entity_poly.pdbx_seq_one_letter_code
_entity_poly.pdbx_strand_id
1 'polypeptide(L)'
;MDIMDKDLAGRIGRIKIKGKTIETPYLFPVIDPTRQEVPISSIKSMGFNGVITNAYLAYKRGWNRDIHELIGDGELVVMTDSGAYQLMQYNNIEVSNEEIIKIQKGLNSDIAVILDVPTGDSLDQNYAKWTAEETLRRASEAQKIIDRDNRMWVLPIQGGIHLSILEESSKKSSQLEYDIYAIGSPTKFMERYRYDVVLDMIRIVRENIRADVPLHLFGAGHPMIIPFAVAMGVDLFDSASYILFARDGRYMIEGGTLRLEDIEYFPCSCPICSRYTPKELKNMNKDERTRLLAEHNLYMIKKILNEVKQAINEGRLWELLQSYSRKHPSLYSAFNNIKNKHVEWMEKYTPRVKGEQKAIYLFDNDSMFNPKILRARKYIMQNYMPPSEFKEVVFLYATYKNQRKFEEGKHYIYYAPGIGLIPQELSGTYPWGQNVIPSKISYETMQSIANDVVKYIEKFSDKYLKVSIGICDEMSIMQEKISSLLDEETKEKVYFFKDSCENEQ
;
A
#
# COMPACT_ATOMS: atom_id res chain seq x y z
N MET A 1 -0.28 4.95 -18.66
CA MET A 1 0.95 4.89 -17.83
C MET A 1 1.65 3.58 -18.13
N ASP A 2 2.96 3.60 -18.33
CA ASP A 2 3.71 2.37 -18.59
C ASP A 2 4.04 1.69 -17.25
N ILE A 3 3.53 0.48 -17.02
CA ILE A 3 3.81 -0.28 -15.79
C ILE A 3 5.14 -0.99 -15.96
N MET A 4 6.08 -0.71 -15.06
CA MET A 4 7.45 -1.26 -15.07
C MET A 4 7.59 -2.48 -14.16
N ASP A 5 6.96 -2.45 -12.99
CA ASP A 5 7.01 -3.53 -12.01
C ASP A 5 5.77 -3.50 -11.11
N LYS A 6 5.47 -4.61 -10.43
CA LYS A 6 4.33 -4.72 -9.51
C LYS A 6 4.58 -5.73 -8.38
N ASP A 7 3.95 -5.48 -7.25
CA ASP A 7 3.79 -6.44 -6.16
C ASP A 7 2.52 -6.10 -5.39
N LEU A 8 1.76 -7.12 -4.98
CA LEU A 8 0.37 -6.93 -4.54
C LEU A 8 -0.45 -6.17 -5.61
N ALA A 9 -1.28 -5.19 -5.24
CA ALA A 9 -1.89 -4.28 -6.21
C ALA A 9 -1.02 -3.04 -6.50
N GLY A 10 0.11 -2.88 -5.81
CA GLY A 10 1.05 -1.78 -6.00
C GLY A 10 1.88 -1.93 -7.26
N ARG A 11 2.24 -0.80 -7.86
CA ARG A 11 2.98 -0.76 -9.13
C ARG A 11 3.97 0.38 -9.18
N ILE A 12 5.11 0.09 -9.81
CA ILE A 12 6.06 1.09 -10.28
C ILE A 12 5.71 1.36 -11.73
N GLY A 13 5.39 2.61 -12.04
CA GLY A 13 4.99 3.03 -13.38
C GLY A 13 5.71 4.29 -13.82
N ARG A 14 5.61 4.59 -15.11
CA ARG A 14 6.15 5.81 -15.71
C ARG A 14 5.04 6.59 -16.39
N ILE A 15 4.91 7.85 -16.00
CA ILE A 15 4.01 8.83 -16.61
C ILE A 15 4.88 9.81 -17.38
N LYS A 16 4.57 9.98 -18.67
CA LYS A 16 5.23 10.96 -19.54
C LYS A 16 4.22 12.02 -19.96
N ILE A 17 4.58 13.29 -19.80
CA ILE A 17 3.74 14.42 -20.20
C ILE A 17 4.62 15.57 -20.65
N LYS A 18 4.37 16.13 -21.84
CA LYS A 18 5.15 17.23 -22.45
C LYS A 18 6.68 17.02 -22.37
N GLY A 19 7.15 15.80 -22.63
CA GLY A 19 8.58 15.44 -22.55
C GLY A 19 9.13 15.22 -21.13
N LYS A 20 8.38 15.56 -20.09
CA LYS A 20 8.71 15.35 -18.68
C LYS A 20 8.29 13.96 -18.23
N THR A 21 8.95 13.42 -17.20
CA THR A 21 8.71 12.06 -16.71
C THR A 21 8.59 12.01 -15.19
N ILE A 22 7.56 11.31 -14.70
CA ILE A 22 7.40 10.94 -13.29
C ILE A 22 7.39 9.42 -13.18
N GLU A 23 8.09 8.89 -12.16
CA GLU A 23 8.03 7.48 -11.78
C GLU A 23 7.16 7.29 -10.53
N THR A 24 6.13 6.47 -10.64
CA THR A 24 5.19 6.13 -9.56
C THR A 24 5.70 4.96 -8.70
N PRO A 25 5.25 4.80 -7.44
CA PRO A 25 4.42 5.73 -6.68
C PRO A 25 5.12 7.08 -6.46
N TYR A 26 4.37 8.18 -6.58
CA TYR A 26 4.90 9.55 -6.52
C TYR A 26 4.03 10.46 -5.67
N LEU A 27 4.65 11.35 -4.89
CA LEU A 27 3.95 12.40 -4.15
C LEU A 27 4.30 13.76 -4.75
N PHE A 28 3.27 14.55 -5.07
CA PHE A 28 3.36 15.97 -5.42
C PHE A 28 3.34 16.82 -4.14
N PRO A 29 4.44 17.48 -3.75
CA PRO A 29 4.40 18.47 -2.68
C PRO A 29 3.46 19.59 -3.07
N VAL A 30 2.52 19.94 -2.19
CA VAL A 30 1.66 21.12 -2.40
C VAL A 30 2.50 22.36 -2.14
N ILE A 31 2.49 23.29 -3.08
CA ILE A 31 3.18 24.57 -3.00
C ILE A 31 2.20 25.74 -3.18
N ASP A 32 2.52 26.87 -2.55
CA ASP A 32 1.98 28.18 -2.92
C ASP A 32 3.09 28.91 -3.69
N PRO A 33 2.98 29.06 -5.02
CA PRO A 33 4.03 29.65 -5.84
C PRO A 33 4.43 31.08 -5.43
N THR A 34 3.56 31.80 -4.71
CA THR A 34 3.84 33.18 -4.28
C THR A 34 4.50 33.25 -2.91
N ARG A 35 4.43 32.18 -2.11
CA ARG A 35 4.99 32.12 -0.76
C ARG A 35 5.50 30.70 -0.48
N GLN A 36 6.81 30.56 -0.49
CA GLN A 36 7.50 29.29 -0.23
C GLN A 36 8.48 29.43 0.92
N GLU A 37 8.29 28.64 1.97
CA GLU A 37 9.30 28.46 3.03
C GLU A 37 10.41 27.51 2.58
N VAL A 38 10.11 26.54 1.72
CA VAL A 38 11.09 25.61 1.14
C VAL A 38 11.35 26.00 -0.31
N PRO A 39 12.59 26.32 -0.70
CA PRO A 39 12.92 26.64 -2.09
C PRO A 39 12.58 25.49 -3.04
N ILE A 40 12.10 25.82 -4.24
CA ILE A 40 11.79 24.84 -5.30
C ILE A 40 13.04 24.02 -5.67
N SER A 41 14.20 24.65 -5.70
CA SER A 41 15.49 23.97 -5.91
C SER A 41 15.76 22.90 -4.85
N SER A 42 15.41 23.16 -3.58
CA SER A 42 15.53 22.19 -2.50
C SER A 42 14.58 21.01 -2.73
N ILE A 43 13.30 21.27 -3.03
CA ILE A 43 12.30 20.23 -3.34
C ILE A 43 12.79 19.33 -4.48
N LYS A 44 13.29 19.92 -5.57
CA LYS A 44 13.83 19.20 -6.72
C LYS A 44 15.07 18.38 -6.37
N SER A 45 16.00 18.93 -5.57
CA SER A 45 17.20 18.22 -5.13
C SER A 45 16.91 16.98 -4.28
N MET A 46 15.76 16.94 -3.60
CA MET A 46 15.27 15.76 -2.87
C MET A 46 14.65 14.69 -3.80
N GLY A 47 14.59 14.96 -5.10
CA GLY A 47 14.05 14.06 -6.11
C GLY A 47 12.53 14.15 -6.27
N PHE A 48 11.93 15.31 -5.98
CA PHE A 48 10.55 15.64 -6.34
C PHE A 48 10.55 16.47 -7.64
N ASN A 49 10.38 15.80 -8.78
CA ASN A 49 10.37 16.42 -10.13
C ASN A 49 8.98 16.91 -10.57
N GLY A 50 8.05 17.04 -9.63
CA GLY A 50 6.71 17.53 -9.87
C GLY A 50 6.05 18.00 -8.58
N VAL A 51 5.22 19.02 -8.70
CA VAL A 51 4.53 19.72 -7.61
C VAL A 51 3.06 19.92 -7.94
N ILE A 52 2.24 20.22 -6.94
CA ILE A 52 0.85 20.62 -7.13
C ILE A 52 0.59 22.02 -6.55
N THR A 53 -0.23 22.81 -7.22
CA THR A 53 -0.70 24.11 -6.74
C THR A 53 -2.18 24.32 -7.02
N ASN A 54 -2.77 25.39 -6.50
CA ASN A 54 -4.18 25.74 -6.70
C ASN A 54 -4.31 26.74 -7.86
N ALA A 55 -4.94 26.30 -8.97
CA ALA A 55 -5.10 27.13 -10.16
C ALA A 55 -5.95 28.38 -9.90
N TYR A 56 -7.07 28.22 -9.19
CA TYR A 56 -8.00 29.32 -8.95
C TYR A 56 -7.40 30.39 -8.02
N LEU A 57 -6.59 29.99 -7.03
CA LEU A 57 -5.88 30.92 -6.18
C LEU A 57 -4.83 31.73 -6.95
N ALA A 58 -4.08 31.10 -7.84
CA ALA A 58 -3.12 31.80 -8.71
C ALA A 58 -3.83 32.83 -9.60
N TYR A 59 -4.93 32.42 -10.25
CA TYR A 59 -5.76 33.30 -11.07
C TYR A 59 -6.33 34.48 -10.28
N LYS A 60 -6.89 34.24 -9.09
CA LYS A 60 -7.45 35.29 -8.22
C LYS A 60 -6.40 36.31 -7.78
N ARG A 61 -5.13 35.92 -7.70
CA ARG A 61 -3.98 36.81 -7.44
C ARG A 61 -3.49 37.55 -8.68
N GLY A 62 -4.19 37.44 -9.81
CA GLY A 62 -3.91 38.14 -11.06
C GLY A 62 -2.97 37.39 -12.01
N TRP A 63 -2.62 36.13 -11.71
CA TRP A 63 -1.75 35.35 -12.59
C TRP A 63 -2.54 34.63 -13.69
N ASN A 64 -2.28 34.99 -14.95
CA ASN A 64 -2.98 34.45 -16.12
C ASN A 64 -2.02 33.98 -17.24
N ARG A 65 -0.77 33.65 -16.87
CA ARG A 65 0.28 33.16 -17.78
C ARG A 65 0.71 31.76 -17.38
N ASP A 66 1.72 31.24 -18.08
CA ASP A 66 2.31 29.92 -17.79
C ASP A 66 2.67 29.77 -16.30
N ILE A 67 2.20 28.70 -15.66
CA ILE A 67 2.45 28.41 -14.25
C ILE A 67 3.93 28.09 -13.98
N HIS A 68 4.66 27.60 -14.97
CA HIS A 68 6.09 27.32 -14.86
C HIS A 68 6.91 28.60 -14.70
N GLU A 69 6.48 29.71 -15.33
CA GLU A 69 7.09 31.03 -15.13
C GLU A 69 6.91 31.51 -13.68
N LEU A 70 5.74 31.28 -13.09
CA LEU A 70 5.47 31.65 -11.70
C LEU A 70 6.30 30.82 -10.70
N ILE A 71 6.48 29.52 -10.99
CA ILE A 71 7.27 28.60 -10.16
C ILE A 71 8.77 28.83 -10.35
N GLY A 72 9.18 29.29 -11.54
CA GLY A 72 10.58 29.50 -11.90
C GLY A 72 11.32 28.22 -12.31
N ASP A 73 10.61 27.15 -12.66
CA ASP A 73 11.21 25.89 -13.14
C ASP A 73 10.33 25.21 -14.20
N GLY A 74 10.79 25.26 -15.46
CA GLY A 74 10.11 24.67 -16.61
C GLY A 74 10.22 23.14 -16.72
N GLU A 75 11.15 22.52 -16.00
CA GLU A 75 11.38 21.07 -16.05
C GLU A 75 10.48 20.29 -15.08
N LEU A 76 9.91 20.98 -14.08
CA LEU A 76 8.96 20.37 -13.16
C LEU A 76 7.66 20.03 -13.86
N VAL A 77 7.09 18.87 -13.52
CA VAL A 77 5.69 18.58 -13.84
C VAL A 77 4.80 19.34 -12.86
N VAL A 78 3.90 20.18 -13.37
CA VAL A 78 3.00 20.97 -12.52
C VAL A 78 1.58 20.45 -12.64
N MET A 79 1.08 19.91 -11.53
CA MET A 79 -0.33 19.60 -11.35
C MET A 79 -1.06 20.83 -10.80
N THR A 80 -2.25 21.12 -11.29
CA THR A 80 -3.12 22.13 -10.70
C THR A 80 -4.40 21.50 -10.19
N ASP A 81 -4.66 21.69 -8.91
CA ASP A 81 -5.99 21.48 -8.35
C ASP A 81 -6.94 22.58 -8.84
N SER A 82 -8.20 22.23 -9.06
CA SER A 82 -9.26 23.18 -9.39
C SER A 82 -9.38 24.22 -8.27
N GLY A 83 -9.29 23.77 -7.01
CA GLY A 83 -9.25 24.61 -5.81
C GLY A 83 -10.47 25.51 -5.58
N ALA A 84 -11.45 25.44 -6.48
CA ALA A 84 -12.54 26.38 -6.55
C ALA A 84 -13.61 26.01 -5.52
N TYR A 85 -13.89 24.73 -5.29
CA TYR A 85 -14.96 24.33 -4.39
C TYR A 85 -14.74 24.79 -2.94
N GLN A 86 -13.52 24.66 -2.39
CA GLN A 86 -13.23 25.18 -1.06
C GLN A 86 -13.44 26.70 -1.02
N LEU A 87 -13.02 27.41 -2.07
CA LEU A 87 -13.21 28.86 -2.16
C LEU A 87 -14.67 29.27 -2.41
N MET A 88 -15.48 28.45 -3.08
CA MET A 88 -16.92 28.62 -3.26
C MET A 88 -17.65 28.51 -1.91
N GLN A 89 -17.31 27.52 -1.07
CA GLN A 89 -17.89 27.40 0.28
C GLN A 89 -17.48 28.53 1.22
N TYR A 90 -16.21 28.93 1.21
CA TYR A 90 -15.69 29.93 2.15
C TYR A 90 -15.97 31.38 1.74
N ASN A 91 -16.07 31.69 0.44
CA ASN A 91 -16.17 33.08 -0.05
C ASN A 91 -17.40 33.35 -0.94
N ASN A 92 -18.34 32.41 -1.05
CA ASN A 92 -19.60 32.58 -1.79
C ASN A 92 -19.40 33.04 -3.25
N ILE A 93 -18.36 32.49 -3.91
CA ILE A 93 -18.02 32.83 -5.30
C ILE A 93 -18.66 31.81 -6.25
N GLU A 94 -19.23 32.27 -7.36
CA GLU A 94 -19.68 31.40 -8.45
C GLU A 94 -18.58 31.33 -9.52
N VAL A 95 -18.01 30.13 -9.69
CA VAL A 95 -17.14 29.83 -10.82
C VAL A 95 -17.65 28.54 -11.47
N SER A 96 -17.84 28.60 -12.78
CA SER A 96 -18.30 27.48 -13.58
C SER A 96 -17.18 26.48 -13.86
N ASN A 97 -17.59 25.25 -14.19
CA ASN A 97 -16.67 24.19 -14.62
C ASN A 97 -15.86 24.60 -15.87
N GLU A 98 -16.50 25.28 -16.83
CA GLU A 98 -15.83 25.76 -18.05
C GLU A 98 -14.76 26.81 -17.75
N GLU A 99 -15.04 27.74 -16.83
CA GLU A 99 -14.06 28.76 -16.41
C GLU A 99 -12.83 28.15 -15.75
N ILE A 100 -12.99 27.16 -14.87
CA ILE A 100 -11.85 26.45 -14.26
C ILE A 100 -10.99 25.74 -15.30
N ILE A 101 -11.63 25.11 -16.28
CA ILE A 101 -10.90 24.47 -17.38
C ILE A 101 -10.13 25.52 -18.16
N LYS A 102 -10.76 26.63 -18.55
CA LYS A 102 -10.10 27.75 -19.25
C LYS A 102 -8.92 28.32 -18.46
N ILE A 103 -9.07 28.50 -17.15
CA ILE A 103 -7.99 28.96 -16.27
C ILE A 103 -6.81 27.99 -16.33
N GLN A 104 -7.04 26.69 -16.11
CA GLN A 104 -5.97 25.69 -16.15
C GLN A 104 -5.31 25.57 -17.53
N LYS A 105 -6.08 25.75 -18.61
CA LYS A 105 -5.51 25.84 -19.97
C LYS A 105 -4.59 27.05 -20.12
N GLY A 106 -5.03 28.23 -19.67
CA GLY A 106 -4.26 29.47 -19.73
C GLY A 106 -3.01 29.45 -18.85
N LEU A 107 -3.07 28.73 -17.72
CA LEU A 107 -1.93 28.46 -16.86
C LEU A 107 -0.95 27.44 -17.43
N ASN A 108 -1.28 26.78 -18.55
CA ASN A 108 -0.47 25.74 -19.18
C ASN A 108 -0.11 24.57 -18.24
N SER A 109 -1.01 24.16 -17.35
CA SER A 109 -0.77 23.01 -16.46
C SER A 109 -0.38 21.76 -17.23
N ASP A 110 0.48 20.92 -16.66
CA ASP A 110 0.83 19.60 -17.21
C ASP A 110 -0.23 18.56 -16.84
N ILE A 111 -0.74 18.66 -15.61
CA ILE A 111 -1.84 17.83 -15.11
C ILE A 111 -2.90 18.76 -14.50
N ALA A 112 -4.16 18.59 -14.88
CA ALA A 112 -5.25 19.47 -14.47
C ALA A 112 -6.39 18.68 -13.83
N VAL A 113 -6.90 19.14 -12.69
CA VAL A 113 -8.03 18.51 -11.98
C VAL A 113 -9.32 19.23 -12.38
N ILE A 114 -10.36 18.48 -12.77
CA ILE A 114 -11.66 19.10 -13.07
C ILE A 114 -12.32 19.66 -11.80
N LEU A 115 -13.34 20.50 -11.97
CA LEU A 115 -14.10 21.02 -10.84
C LEU A 115 -15.05 19.94 -10.28
N ASP A 116 -14.68 19.31 -9.17
CA ASP A 116 -15.51 18.34 -8.45
C ASP A 116 -16.26 18.94 -7.25
N VAL A 117 -17.12 18.14 -6.64
CA VAL A 117 -17.83 18.48 -5.40
C VAL A 117 -17.42 17.47 -4.31
N PRO A 118 -16.46 17.81 -3.44
CA PRO A 118 -16.05 17.00 -2.30
C PRO A 118 -17.22 16.55 -1.40
N THR A 119 -17.45 15.24 -1.32
CA THR A 119 -18.37 14.62 -0.35
C THR A 119 -17.96 14.88 1.11
N GLY A 120 -16.65 14.99 1.37
CA GLY A 120 -16.10 15.11 2.72
C GLY A 120 -16.34 13.85 3.57
N ASP A 121 -16.64 14.06 4.85
CA ASP A 121 -16.97 13.01 5.82
C ASP A 121 -18.47 12.90 6.12
N SER A 122 -19.31 13.35 5.18
CA SER A 122 -20.76 13.39 5.36
C SER A 122 -21.35 11.99 5.57
N LEU A 123 -22.13 11.84 6.64
CA LEU A 123 -22.92 10.65 6.91
C LEU A 123 -24.27 10.66 6.16
N ASP A 124 -24.65 11.79 5.54
CA ASP A 124 -25.87 11.90 4.76
C ASP A 124 -25.67 11.25 3.38
N GLN A 125 -26.37 10.14 3.17
CA GLN A 125 -26.34 9.37 1.94
C GLN A 125 -26.92 10.16 0.74
N ASN A 126 -27.92 11.01 0.95
CA ASN A 126 -28.51 11.82 -0.11
C ASN A 126 -27.52 12.91 -0.57
N TYR A 127 -26.86 13.56 0.39
CA TYR A 127 -25.78 14.50 0.08
C TYR A 127 -24.63 13.81 -0.66
N ALA A 128 -24.18 12.66 -0.19
CA ALA A 128 -23.12 11.89 -0.85
C ALA A 128 -23.50 11.52 -2.30
N LYS A 129 -24.74 11.05 -2.51
CA LYS A 129 -25.26 10.74 -3.84
C LYS A 129 -25.26 11.98 -4.74
N TRP A 130 -25.79 13.09 -4.25
CA TRP A 130 -25.80 14.35 -4.99
C TRP A 130 -24.39 14.81 -5.37
N THR A 131 -23.42 14.76 -4.44
CA THR A 131 -22.03 15.16 -4.74
C THR A 131 -21.39 14.29 -5.84
N ALA A 132 -21.67 12.98 -5.82
CA ALA A 132 -21.19 12.05 -6.84
C ALA A 132 -21.83 12.31 -8.20
N GLU A 133 -23.16 12.50 -8.24
CA GLU A 133 -23.91 12.79 -9.48
C GLU A 133 -23.51 14.14 -10.09
N GLU A 134 -23.37 15.18 -9.27
CA GLU A 134 -22.95 16.50 -9.72
C GLU A 134 -21.51 16.50 -10.25
N THR A 135 -20.60 15.78 -9.59
CA THR A 135 -19.22 15.60 -10.08
C THR A 135 -19.20 14.87 -11.42
N LEU A 136 -19.99 13.80 -11.58
CA LEU A 136 -20.13 13.08 -12.85
C LEU A 136 -20.72 13.95 -13.97
N ARG A 137 -21.72 14.78 -13.66
CA ARG A 137 -22.29 15.74 -14.61
C ARG A 137 -21.21 16.71 -15.11
N ARG A 138 -20.44 17.31 -14.19
CA ARG A 138 -19.32 18.20 -14.52
C ARG A 138 -18.23 17.48 -15.31
N ALA A 139 -17.94 16.22 -15.00
CA ALA A 139 -16.99 15.43 -15.76
C ALA A 139 -17.45 15.20 -17.21
N SER A 140 -18.72 14.86 -17.42
CA SER A 140 -19.31 14.69 -18.76
C SER A 140 -19.26 15.99 -19.58
N GLU A 141 -19.49 17.14 -18.94
CA GLU A 141 -19.36 18.47 -19.57
C GLU A 141 -17.90 18.79 -19.91
N ALA A 142 -17.00 18.56 -18.96
CA ALA A 142 -15.57 18.80 -19.12
C ALA A 142 -14.99 17.97 -20.26
N GLN A 143 -15.40 16.71 -20.42
CA GLN A 143 -14.89 15.81 -21.46
C GLN A 143 -15.00 16.40 -22.88
N LYS A 144 -15.99 17.28 -23.12
CA LYS A 144 -16.20 17.94 -24.43
C LYS A 144 -15.21 19.06 -24.72
N ILE A 145 -14.57 19.60 -23.69
CA ILE A 145 -13.73 20.81 -23.79
C ILE A 145 -12.30 20.60 -23.29
N ILE A 146 -11.98 19.49 -22.61
CA ILE A 146 -10.60 19.15 -22.23
C ILE A 146 -9.75 18.78 -23.46
N ASP A 147 -8.44 19.02 -23.38
CA ASP A 147 -7.45 18.75 -24.42
C ASP A 147 -6.36 17.77 -23.92
N ARG A 148 -6.58 16.49 -24.20
CA ARG A 148 -5.76 15.39 -23.68
C ARG A 148 -4.42 15.22 -24.41
N ASP A 149 -4.27 15.80 -25.60
CA ASP A 149 -3.01 15.80 -26.34
C ASP A 149 -1.96 16.75 -25.72
N ASN A 150 -2.41 17.77 -24.98
CA ASN A 150 -1.53 18.78 -24.40
C ASN A 150 -1.28 18.59 -22.90
N ARG A 151 -2.25 18.07 -22.15
CA ARG A 151 -2.19 17.91 -20.69
C ARG A 151 -3.02 16.72 -20.24
N MET A 152 -2.64 16.14 -19.11
CA MET A 152 -3.41 15.07 -18.49
C MET A 152 -4.55 15.64 -17.66
N TRP A 153 -5.71 14.99 -17.68
CA TRP A 153 -6.86 15.39 -16.88
C TRP A 153 -7.19 14.38 -15.79
N VAL A 154 -7.46 14.89 -14.58
CA VAL A 154 -7.81 14.12 -13.40
C VAL A 154 -9.32 14.20 -13.15
N LEU A 155 -9.97 13.05 -13.00
CA LEU A 155 -11.36 12.92 -12.56
C LEU A 155 -11.43 12.43 -11.11
N PRO A 156 -11.78 13.30 -10.14
CA PRO A 156 -12.10 12.89 -8.77
C PRO A 156 -13.40 12.08 -8.72
N ILE A 157 -13.34 10.90 -8.11
CA ILE A 157 -14.49 10.04 -7.85
C ILE A 157 -14.97 10.31 -6.43
N GLN A 158 -16.23 10.73 -6.32
CA GLN A 158 -16.89 11.10 -5.06
C GLN A 158 -17.89 10.03 -4.61
N GLY A 159 -18.34 10.13 -3.35
CA GLY A 159 -19.21 9.15 -2.68
C GLY A 159 -18.83 8.91 -1.21
N GLY A 160 -17.59 9.26 -0.82
CA GLY A 160 -17.12 9.17 0.57
C GLY A 160 -17.18 7.75 1.14
N ILE A 161 -17.68 7.61 2.37
CA ILE A 161 -17.82 6.30 3.06
C ILE A 161 -18.98 5.45 2.55
N HIS A 162 -19.84 5.99 1.70
CA HIS A 162 -20.99 5.28 1.18
C HIS A 162 -20.54 4.39 0.03
N LEU A 163 -19.99 3.21 0.37
CA LEU A 163 -19.25 2.36 -0.56
C LEU A 163 -20.07 1.96 -1.81
N SER A 164 -21.39 1.80 -1.69
CA SER A 164 -22.26 1.51 -2.84
C SER A 164 -22.38 2.70 -3.80
N ILE A 165 -22.46 3.93 -3.27
CA ILE A 165 -22.45 5.15 -4.07
C ILE A 165 -21.07 5.32 -4.72
N LEU A 166 -20.00 5.09 -3.95
CA LEU A 166 -18.64 5.16 -4.47
C LEU A 166 -18.40 4.15 -5.60
N GLU A 167 -18.92 2.93 -5.46
CA GLU A 167 -18.87 1.88 -6.48
C GLU A 167 -19.62 2.31 -7.77
N GLU A 168 -20.85 2.77 -7.64
CA GLU A 168 -21.66 3.25 -8.77
C GLU A 168 -20.97 4.44 -9.48
N SER A 169 -20.49 5.40 -8.68
CA SER A 169 -19.75 6.57 -9.15
C SER A 169 -18.47 6.18 -9.90
N SER A 170 -17.75 5.17 -9.39
CA SER A 170 -16.54 4.65 -10.03
C SER A 170 -16.86 3.98 -11.37
N LYS A 171 -17.91 3.15 -11.44
CA LYS A 171 -18.34 2.48 -12.68
C LYS A 171 -18.72 3.49 -13.76
N LYS A 172 -19.49 4.52 -13.40
CA LYS A 172 -19.89 5.60 -14.32
C LYS A 172 -18.68 6.44 -14.75
N SER A 173 -17.79 6.78 -13.81
CA SER A 173 -16.57 7.54 -14.12
C SER A 173 -15.66 6.79 -15.11
N SER A 174 -15.54 5.47 -14.98
CA SER A 174 -14.73 4.61 -15.85
C SER A 174 -15.21 4.59 -17.33
N GLN A 175 -16.45 5.03 -17.59
CA GLN A 175 -17.00 5.19 -18.94
C GLN A 175 -16.58 6.53 -19.60
N LEU A 176 -16.11 7.49 -18.82
CA LEU A 176 -15.58 8.77 -19.30
C LEU A 176 -14.08 8.64 -19.52
N GLU A 177 -13.54 9.30 -20.53
CA GLU A 177 -12.12 9.19 -20.87
C GLU A 177 -11.27 10.26 -20.17
N TYR A 178 -10.68 9.87 -19.04
CA TYR A 178 -9.72 10.67 -18.29
C TYR A 178 -8.38 9.94 -18.16
N ASP A 179 -7.30 10.71 -18.02
CA ASP A 179 -5.94 10.16 -18.00
C ASP A 179 -5.55 9.66 -16.60
N ILE A 180 -6.14 10.25 -15.56
CA ILE A 180 -5.95 9.90 -14.15
C ILE A 180 -7.32 9.92 -13.46
N TYR A 181 -7.58 8.92 -12.62
CA TYR A 181 -8.71 8.96 -11.71
C TYR A 181 -8.21 9.17 -10.30
N ALA A 182 -8.99 9.88 -9.50
CA ALA A 182 -8.63 10.18 -8.14
C ALA A 182 -9.71 9.76 -7.16
N ILE A 183 -9.33 9.45 -5.94
CA ILE A 183 -10.26 9.22 -4.84
C ILE A 183 -10.50 10.55 -4.16
N GLY A 184 -11.72 11.04 -4.26
CA GLY A 184 -12.16 12.26 -3.61
C GLY A 184 -12.44 12.07 -2.12
N SER A 185 -12.23 13.14 -1.35
CA SER A 185 -12.61 13.23 0.08
C SER A 185 -11.96 12.23 1.08
N PRO A 186 -10.76 11.66 0.89
CA PRO A 186 -10.16 10.75 1.89
C PRO A 186 -9.54 11.49 3.09
N THR A 187 -9.26 12.80 2.95
CA THR A 187 -8.40 13.57 3.87
C THR A 187 -8.89 13.54 5.32
N LYS A 188 -10.18 13.80 5.57
CA LYS A 188 -10.73 13.81 6.93
C LYS A 188 -10.65 12.45 7.63
N PHE A 189 -10.70 11.35 6.88
CA PHE A 189 -10.53 10.00 7.44
C PHE A 189 -9.08 9.75 7.84
N MET A 190 -8.13 10.18 7.02
CA MET A 190 -6.71 10.09 7.34
C MET A 190 -6.34 10.94 8.56
N GLU A 191 -6.88 12.15 8.68
CA GLU A 191 -6.70 13.01 9.87
C GLU A 191 -7.21 12.37 11.16
N ARG A 192 -8.27 11.57 11.07
CA ARG A 192 -8.84 10.78 12.18
C ARG A 192 -8.25 9.38 12.30
N TYR A 193 -7.16 9.08 11.59
CA TYR A 193 -6.49 7.77 11.57
C TYR A 193 -7.40 6.59 11.19
N ARG A 194 -8.48 6.86 10.44
CA ARG A 194 -9.42 5.85 9.91
C ARG A 194 -8.90 5.25 8.61
N TYR A 195 -7.70 4.69 8.68
CA TYR A 195 -7.01 4.12 7.52
C TYR A 195 -7.77 2.90 6.95
N ASP A 196 -8.41 2.11 7.81
CA ASP A 196 -9.30 1.01 7.43
C ASP A 196 -10.33 1.42 6.37
N VAL A 197 -11.01 2.55 6.61
CA VAL A 197 -12.02 3.10 5.69
C VAL A 197 -11.41 3.57 4.39
N VAL A 198 -10.25 4.23 4.46
CA VAL A 198 -9.52 4.70 3.27
C VAL A 198 -9.13 3.51 2.39
N LEU A 199 -8.70 2.39 2.98
CA LEU A 199 -8.38 1.17 2.22
C LEU A 199 -9.62 0.54 1.57
N ASP A 200 -10.77 0.53 2.28
CA ASP A 200 -12.05 0.09 1.70
C ASP A 200 -12.41 0.95 0.47
N MET A 201 -12.27 2.29 0.57
CA MET A 201 -12.50 3.22 -0.54
C MET A 201 -11.55 2.96 -1.73
N ILE A 202 -10.25 2.80 -1.46
CA ILE A 202 -9.25 2.52 -2.51
C ILE A 202 -9.60 1.25 -3.27
N ARG A 203 -9.93 0.17 -2.55
CA ARG A 203 -10.29 -1.12 -3.16
C ARG A 203 -11.48 -0.96 -4.11
N ILE A 204 -12.55 -0.32 -3.65
CA ILE A 204 -13.78 -0.11 -4.45
C ILE A 204 -13.47 0.67 -5.73
N VAL A 205 -12.75 1.79 -5.62
CA VAL A 205 -12.40 2.58 -6.80
C VAL A 205 -11.51 1.75 -7.74
N ARG A 206 -10.45 1.14 -7.21
CA ARG A 206 -9.46 0.39 -7.99
C ARG A 206 -10.06 -0.78 -8.76
N GLU A 207 -11.07 -1.46 -8.21
CA GLU A 207 -11.82 -2.55 -8.88
C GLU A 207 -12.66 -2.06 -10.07
N ASN A 208 -13.10 -0.80 -10.07
CA ASN A 208 -14.10 -0.29 -11.01
C ASN A 208 -13.53 0.65 -12.08
N ILE A 209 -12.30 1.16 -11.91
CA ILE A 209 -11.58 1.92 -12.93
C ILE A 209 -10.60 1.06 -13.73
N ARG A 210 -10.35 1.45 -14.99
CA ARG A 210 -9.46 0.73 -15.92
C ARG A 210 -8.08 0.44 -15.33
N ALA A 211 -7.51 -0.73 -15.58
CA ALA A 211 -6.24 -1.12 -14.96
C ALA A 211 -5.01 -0.31 -15.46
N ASP A 212 -5.09 0.36 -16.61
CA ASP A 212 -3.97 1.04 -17.27
C ASP A 212 -3.81 2.53 -16.91
N VAL A 213 -4.77 3.09 -16.15
CA VAL A 213 -4.77 4.50 -15.72
C VAL A 213 -4.30 4.65 -14.27
N PRO A 214 -3.47 5.67 -13.94
CA PRO A 214 -3.05 5.96 -12.57
C PRO A 214 -4.23 6.25 -11.64
N LEU A 215 -4.08 5.88 -10.37
CA LEU A 215 -4.99 6.22 -9.29
C LEU A 215 -4.32 7.21 -8.33
N HIS A 216 -4.93 8.37 -8.15
CA HIS A 216 -4.47 9.43 -7.25
C HIS A 216 -5.25 9.45 -5.94
N LEU A 217 -4.57 9.55 -4.80
CA LEU A 217 -5.20 9.68 -3.48
C LEU A 217 -5.01 11.09 -2.93
N PHE A 218 -6.09 11.89 -2.93
CA PHE A 218 -6.00 13.30 -2.58
C PHE A 218 -5.61 13.57 -1.12
N GLY A 219 -4.68 14.49 -0.91
CA GLY A 219 -4.27 14.96 0.43
C GLY A 219 -3.50 13.93 1.28
N ALA A 220 -3.20 12.76 0.73
CA ALA A 220 -2.44 11.72 1.42
C ALA A 220 -0.94 12.00 1.31
N GLY A 221 -0.31 12.52 2.36
CA GLY A 221 1.15 12.66 2.41
C GLY A 221 1.82 12.29 3.71
N HIS A 222 1.06 11.75 4.66
CA HIS A 222 1.68 11.28 5.89
C HIS A 222 2.40 9.93 5.62
N PRO A 223 3.68 9.76 6.04
CA PRO A 223 4.47 8.53 5.84
C PRO A 223 3.73 7.22 6.15
N MET A 224 2.92 7.22 7.21
CA MET A 224 2.17 6.05 7.70
C MET A 224 1.27 5.37 6.66
N ILE A 225 0.53 6.13 5.85
CA ILE A 225 -0.50 5.56 4.97
C ILE A 225 0.06 5.15 3.60
N ILE A 226 1.19 5.74 3.18
CA ILE A 226 1.75 5.55 1.84
C ILE A 226 1.97 4.06 1.50
N PRO A 227 2.63 3.22 2.34
CA PRO A 227 2.84 1.82 2.01
C PRO A 227 1.52 1.05 1.78
N PHE A 228 0.54 1.29 2.65
CA PHE A 228 -0.76 0.61 2.58
C PHE A 228 -1.57 1.07 1.36
N ALA A 229 -1.60 2.37 1.08
CA ALA A 229 -2.28 2.90 -0.09
C ALA A 229 -1.67 2.38 -1.40
N VAL A 230 -0.33 2.34 -1.50
CA VAL A 230 0.34 1.78 -2.68
C VAL A 230 0.05 0.29 -2.81
N ALA A 231 0.09 -0.49 -1.72
CA ALA A 231 -0.24 -1.92 -1.78
C ALA A 231 -1.68 -2.20 -2.23
N MET A 232 -2.58 -1.23 -2.08
CA MET A 232 -3.96 -1.23 -2.58
C MET A 232 -4.09 -0.59 -3.99
N GLY A 233 -2.99 -0.23 -4.66
CA GLY A 233 -2.98 0.20 -6.05
C GLY A 233 -3.09 1.71 -6.28
N VAL A 234 -2.78 2.54 -5.29
CA VAL A 234 -2.58 3.99 -5.46
C VAL A 234 -1.19 4.27 -6.05
N ASP A 235 -1.14 5.17 -7.02
CA ASP A 235 0.08 5.56 -7.76
C ASP A 235 0.55 6.97 -7.43
N LEU A 236 -0.40 7.88 -7.20
CA LEU A 236 -0.13 9.30 -7.05
C LEU A 236 -0.71 9.81 -5.73
N PHE A 237 0.01 10.74 -5.14
CA PHE A 237 -0.29 11.34 -3.86
C PHE A 237 -0.05 12.85 -3.96
N ASP A 238 -0.71 13.63 -3.11
CA ASP A 238 -0.36 15.02 -2.89
C ASP A 238 -0.49 15.39 -1.42
N SER A 239 0.30 16.36 -0.95
CA SER A 239 0.10 16.87 0.39
C SER A 239 0.76 18.21 0.69
N ALA A 240 0.04 19.03 1.44
CA ALA A 240 0.56 20.19 2.15
C ALA A 240 1.05 19.85 3.57
N SER A 241 0.85 18.61 4.03
CA SER A 241 1.12 18.22 5.42
C SER A 241 2.58 18.46 5.82
N TYR A 242 3.55 18.28 4.92
CA TYR A 242 4.98 18.52 5.21
C TYR A 242 5.25 19.94 5.73
N ILE A 243 4.64 20.96 5.13
CA ILE A 243 4.81 22.36 5.49
C ILE A 243 3.82 22.79 6.58
N LEU A 244 2.58 22.32 6.54
CA LEU A 244 1.60 22.61 7.61
C LEU A 244 2.10 22.09 8.96
N PHE A 245 2.65 20.87 8.99
CA PHE A 245 3.20 20.30 10.21
C PHE A 245 4.42 21.08 10.67
N ALA A 246 5.32 21.45 9.76
CA ALA A 246 6.48 22.25 10.09
C ALA A 246 6.14 23.64 10.66
N ARG A 247 5.09 24.30 10.16
CA ARG A 247 4.57 25.57 10.71
C ARG A 247 4.05 25.40 12.15
N ASP A 248 3.53 24.22 12.47
CA ASP A 248 3.06 23.84 13.81
C ASP A 248 4.16 23.25 14.71
N GLY A 249 5.43 23.25 14.26
CA GLY A 249 6.54 22.61 15.00
C GLY A 249 6.43 21.09 15.06
N ARG A 250 5.77 20.45 14.10
CA ARG A 250 5.58 19.00 14.01
C ARG A 250 6.59 18.36 13.06
N TYR A 251 7.11 17.21 13.49
CA TYR A 251 8.17 16.44 12.88
C TYR A 251 7.65 15.05 12.49
N MET A 252 7.66 14.72 11.21
CA MET A 252 7.18 13.44 10.70
C MET A 252 8.18 12.32 10.96
N ILE A 253 7.66 11.16 11.37
CA ILE A 253 8.38 9.89 11.47
C ILE A 253 7.59 8.81 10.73
N GLU A 254 8.20 7.64 10.53
CA GLU A 254 7.58 6.52 9.81
C GLU A 254 6.24 6.08 10.41
N GLY A 255 6.15 6.10 11.74
CA GLY A 255 5.00 5.62 12.52
C GLY A 255 4.04 6.70 13.03
N GLY A 256 4.26 7.98 12.70
CA GLY A 256 3.51 9.06 13.34
C GLY A 256 4.13 10.43 13.17
N THR A 257 3.81 11.30 14.11
CA THR A 257 4.30 12.68 14.17
C THR A 257 4.68 13.01 15.61
N LEU A 258 5.82 13.67 15.78
CA LEU A 258 6.29 14.21 17.06
C LEU A 258 6.15 15.73 17.06
N ARG A 259 6.01 16.33 18.24
CA ARG A 259 6.20 17.79 18.39
C ARG A 259 7.67 18.05 18.67
N LEU A 260 8.27 19.02 17.99
CA LEU A 260 9.69 19.35 18.16
C LEU A 260 10.05 19.57 19.62
N GLU A 261 9.16 20.20 20.40
CA GLU A 261 9.35 20.47 21.84
C GLU A 261 9.60 19.21 22.67
N ASP A 262 9.03 18.07 22.28
CA ASP A 262 9.12 16.79 22.99
C ASP A 262 10.28 15.91 22.47
N ILE A 263 11.03 16.37 21.46
CA ILE A 263 12.13 15.60 20.87
C ILE A 263 13.42 15.87 21.64
N GLU A 264 14.01 14.79 22.16
CA GLU A 264 15.34 14.78 22.77
C GLU A 264 16.44 14.40 21.76
N TYR A 265 16.13 13.46 20.86
CA TYR A 265 17.04 13.01 19.79
C TYR A 265 16.29 12.92 18.48
N PHE A 266 16.88 13.35 17.36
CA PHE A 266 16.28 13.12 16.04
C PHE A 266 16.43 11.65 15.64
N PRO A 267 15.34 10.89 15.44
CA PRO A 267 15.39 9.50 15.00
C PRO A 267 15.53 9.41 13.46
N CYS A 268 16.46 10.18 12.89
CA CYS A 268 16.65 10.28 11.45
C CYS A 268 18.08 10.71 11.11
N SER A 269 18.55 10.36 9.92
CA SER A 269 19.87 10.73 9.41
C SER A 269 19.82 11.54 8.12
N CYS A 270 18.70 12.24 7.85
CA CYS A 270 18.60 13.13 6.69
C CYS A 270 19.60 14.31 6.79
N PRO A 271 19.83 15.08 5.71
CA PRO A 271 20.75 16.21 5.74
C PRO A 271 20.47 17.25 6.83
N ILE A 272 19.25 17.33 7.34
CA ILE A 272 18.88 18.19 8.47
C ILE A 272 19.27 17.54 9.79
N CYS A 273 18.76 16.34 10.06
CA CYS A 273 18.95 15.64 11.33
C CYS A 273 20.38 15.15 11.58
N SER A 274 21.20 15.05 10.53
CA SER A 274 22.64 14.74 10.65
C SER A 274 23.51 15.97 10.95
N ARG A 275 22.99 17.19 10.76
CA ARG A 275 23.73 18.45 10.96
C ARG A 275 23.30 19.21 12.21
N TYR A 276 22.04 19.07 12.61
CA TYR A 276 21.47 19.81 13.72
C TYR A 276 20.89 18.89 14.79
N THR A 277 20.83 19.41 16.00
CA THR A 277 20.18 18.78 17.16
C THR A 277 18.78 19.35 17.39
N PRO A 278 17.90 18.65 18.14
CA PRO A 278 16.58 19.18 18.50
C PRO A 278 16.67 20.51 19.26
N LYS A 279 17.63 20.65 20.17
CA LYS A 279 17.85 21.89 20.95
C LYS A 279 18.24 23.07 20.06
N GLU A 280 19.10 22.86 19.07
CA GLU A 280 19.46 23.90 18.11
C GLU A 280 18.24 24.34 17.31
N LEU A 281 17.45 23.39 16.78
CA LEU A 281 16.22 23.71 16.05
C LEU A 281 15.21 24.45 16.93
N LYS A 282 15.03 24.07 18.21
CA LYS A 282 14.14 24.77 19.15
C LYS A 282 14.52 26.25 19.30
N ASN A 283 15.82 26.53 19.36
CA ASN A 283 16.37 27.88 19.58
C ASN A 283 16.47 28.75 18.30
N MET A 284 16.23 28.19 17.12
CA MET A 284 16.19 28.95 15.87
C MET A 284 14.97 29.86 15.78
N ASN A 285 15.07 30.91 14.95
CA ASN A 285 13.91 31.71 14.59
C ASN A 285 12.85 30.85 13.89
N LYS A 286 11.59 31.30 13.92
CA LYS A 286 10.44 30.52 13.44
C LYS A 286 10.57 30.13 11.97
N ASP A 287 11.01 31.04 11.11
CA ASP A 287 11.04 30.81 9.66
C ASP A 287 12.09 29.76 9.29
N GLU A 288 13.29 29.85 9.85
CA GLU A 288 14.36 28.87 9.64
C GLU A 288 13.97 27.50 10.21
N ARG A 289 13.42 27.48 11.43
CA ARG A 289 12.93 26.26 12.07
C ARG A 289 11.85 25.58 11.23
N THR A 290 10.88 26.34 10.74
CA THR A 290 9.81 25.82 9.86
C THR A 290 10.39 25.30 8.55
N ARG A 291 11.33 26.01 7.91
CA ARG A 291 11.98 25.51 6.70
C ARG A 291 12.69 24.17 6.94
N LEU A 292 13.53 24.07 7.98
CA LEU A 292 14.29 22.85 8.27
C LEU A 292 13.37 21.66 8.63
N LEU A 293 12.30 21.91 9.39
CA LEU A 293 11.28 20.87 9.67
C LEU A 293 10.56 20.42 8.40
N ALA A 294 10.22 21.35 7.50
CA ALA A 294 9.55 21.03 6.25
C ALA A 294 10.46 20.22 5.31
N GLU A 295 11.75 20.58 5.24
CA GLU A 295 12.76 19.82 4.49
C GLU A 295 12.93 18.41 5.06
N HIS A 296 13.01 18.26 6.39
CA HIS A 296 13.01 16.94 7.04
C HIS A 296 11.76 16.12 6.69
N ASN A 297 10.57 16.72 6.77
CA ASN A 297 9.30 16.05 6.48
C ASN A 297 9.28 15.54 5.03
N LEU A 298 9.77 16.32 4.07
CA LEU A 298 9.93 15.88 2.67
C LEU A 298 10.93 14.73 2.52
N TYR A 299 12.08 14.78 3.20
CA TYR A 299 13.02 13.66 3.22
C TYR A 299 12.40 12.38 3.78
N MET A 300 11.60 12.48 4.85
CA MET A 300 10.89 11.33 5.42
C MET A 300 9.90 10.73 4.43
N ILE A 301 9.10 11.56 3.76
CA ILE A 301 8.18 11.11 2.70
C ILE A 301 8.94 10.42 1.57
N LYS A 302 10.04 11.02 1.10
CA LYS A 302 10.86 10.46 0.02
C LYS A 302 11.46 9.11 0.41
N LYS A 303 11.95 8.97 1.65
CA LYS A 303 12.44 7.70 2.21
C LYS A 303 11.38 6.61 2.10
N ILE A 304 10.14 6.89 2.51
CA ILE A 304 9.05 5.90 2.47
C ILE A 304 8.68 5.53 1.04
N LEU A 305 8.60 6.49 0.12
CA LEU A 305 8.34 6.19 -1.29
C LEU A 305 9.42 5.26 -1.88
N ASN A 306 10.69 5.49 -1.54
CA ASN A 306 11.79 4.65 -1.99
C ASN A 306 11.74 3.24 -1.35
N GLU A 307 11.40 3.13 -0.07
CA GLU A 307 11.19 1.83 0.59
C GLU A 307 10.08 1.02 -0.07
N VAL A 308 8.97 1.67 -0.40
CA VAL A 308 7.85 1.03 -1.09
C VAL A 308 8.26 0.56 -2.49
N LYS A 309 8.99 1.39 -3.25
CA LYS A 309 9.52 1.00 -4.56
C LYS A 309 10.49 -0.19 -4.44
N GLN A 310 11.39 -0.17 -3.46
CA GLN A 310 12.30 -1.28 -3.23
C GLN A 310 11.56 -2.57 -2.84
N ALA A 311 10.56 -2.47 -1.97
CA ALA A 311 9.74 -3.62 -1.57
C ALA A 311 8.92 -4.17 -2.75
N ILE A 312 8.39 -3.30 -3.63
CA ILE A 312 7.78 -3.75 -4.88
C ILE A 312 8.81 -4.51 -5.71
N ASN A 313 10.01 -3.94 -5.92
CA ASN A 313 11.06 -4.54 -6.73
C ASN A 313 11.49 -5.93 -6.23
N GLU A 314 11.64 -6.09 -4.91
CA GLU A 314 11.99 -7.38 -4.29
C GLU A 314 10.81 -8.36 -4.20
N GLY A 315 9.58 -7.89 -4.41
CA GLY A 315 8.38 -8.70 -4.19
C GLY A 315 8.09 -8.94 -2.70
N ARG A 316 8.41 -7.96 -1.86
CA ARG A 316 8.31 -7.98 -0.40
C ARG A 316 7.40 -6.87 0.14
N LEU A 317 6.48 -6.36 -0.68
CA LEU A 317 5.59 -5.28 -0.24
C LEU A 317 4.70 -5.72 0.94
N TRP A 318 4.29 -7.00 0.99
CA TRP A 318 3.55 -7.55 2.13
C TRP A 318 4.35 -7.49 3.44
N GLU A 319 5.64 -7.86 3.39
CA GLU A 319 6.53 -7.82 4.56
C GLU A 319 6.75 -6.39 5.04
N LEU A 320 6.83 -5.42 4.11
CA LEU A 320 6.84 -4.01 4.44
C LEU A 320 5.57 -3.59 5.19
N LEU A 321 4.37 -4.01 4.71
CA LEU A 321 3.12 -3.72 5.41
C LEU A 321 3.08 -4.32 6.80
N GLN A 322 3.52 -5.58 6.94
CA GLN A 322 3.57 -6.26 8.23
C GLN A 322 4.45 -5.48 9.19
N SER A 323 5.67 -5.08 8.78
CA SER A 323 6.56 -4.23 9.60
C SER A 323 5.90 -2.89 9.98
N TYR A 324 5.34 -2.18 8.99
CA TYR A 324 4.70 -0.87 9.21
C TYR A 324 3.46 -0.94 10.10
N SER A 325 2.71 -2.05 10.06
CA SER A 325 1.51 -2.23 10.87
C SER A 325 1.80 -2.19 12.37
N ARG A 326 3.03 -2.51 12.80
CA ARG A 326 3.45 -2.48 14.20
C ARG A 326 3.88 -1.09 14.67
N LYS A 327 3.90 -0.08 13.78
CA LYS A 327 4.31 1.29 14.13
C LYS A 327 3.22 2.11 14.82
N HIS A 328 1.94 1.77 14.62
CA HIS A 328 0.82 2.47 15.24
C HIS A 328 -0.45 1.58 15.29
N PRO A 329 -1.28 1.63 16.35
CA PRO A 329 -2.49 0.80 16.45
C PRO A 329 -3.47 0.94 15.27
N SER A 330 -3.62 2.14 14.71
CA SER A 330 -4.49 2.33 13.54
C SER A 330 -3.95 1.69 12.27
N LEU A 331 -2.62 1.58 12.12
CA LEU A 331 -2.01 0.83 11.01
C LEU A 331 -2.17 -0.67 11.21
N TYR A 332 -2.11 -1.14 12.46
CA TYR A 332 -2.45 -2.52 12.80
C TYR A 332 -3.91 -2.83 12.44
N SER A 333 -4.85 -1.95 12.78
CA SER A 333 -6.25 -2.08 12.37
C SER A 333 -6.42 -2.09 10.86
N ALA A 334 -5.71 -1.23 10.12
CA ALA A 334 -5.74 -1.21 8.66
C ALA A 334 -5.18 -2.51 8.06
N PHE A 335 -4.09 -3.03 8.61
CA PHE A 335 -3.52 -4.31 8.19
C PHE A 335 -4.46 -5.49 8.48
N ASN A 336 -5.13 -5.49 9.62
CA ASN A 336 -6.19 -6.47 9.92
C ASN A 336 -7.35 -6.36 8.93
N ASN A 337 -7.76 -5.13 8.55
CA ASN A 337 -8.79 -4.94 7.52
C ASN A 337 -8.35 -5.55 6.18
N ILE A 338 -7.09 -5.36 5.78
CA ILE A 338 -6.53 -6.04 4.60
C ILE A 338 -6.68 -7.55 4.75
N LYS A 339 -6.11 -8.14 5.81
CA LYS A 339 -6.13 -9.59 6.09
C LYS A 339 -7.54 -10.18 5.99
N ASN A 340 -8.52 -9.50 6.58
CA ASN A 340 -9.87 -10.02 6.73
C ASN A 340 -10.77 -9.77 5.51
N LYS A 341 -10.57 -8.67 4.76
CA LYS A 341 -11.51 -8.26 3.70
C LYS A 341 -10.91 -8.18 2.29
N HIS A 342 -9.60 -7.97 2.17
CA HIS A 342 -8.99 -7.58 0.90
C HIS A 342 -7.95 -8.54 0.37
N VAL A 343 -7.49 -9.51 1.17
CA VAL A 343 -6.39 -10.37 0.71
C VAL A 343 -6.74 -11.18 -0.54
N GLU A 344 -7.97 -11.70 -0.65
CA GLU A 344 -8.37 -12.42 -1.87
C GLU A 344 -8.44 -11.53 -3.10
N TRP A 345 -8.81 -10.26 -2.91
CA TRP A 345 -8.75 -9.27 -3.98
C TRP A 345 -7.30 -8.98 -4.36
N MET A 346 -6.43 -8.75 -3.37
CA MET A 346 -5.01 -8.44 -3.54
C MET A 346 -4.25 -9.58 -4.21
N GLU A 347 -4.63 -10.83 -3.94
CA GLU A 347 -4.07 -12.04 -4.54
C GLU A 347 -4.18 -12.03 -6.06
N LYS A 348 -5.29 -11.51 -6.62
CA LYS A 348 -5.51 -11.40 -8.08
C LYS A 348 -4.47 -10.54 -8.77
N TYR A 349 -3.93 -9.54 -8.07
CA TYR A 349 -2.92 -8.62 -8.61
C TYR A 349 -1.49 -9.07 -8.32
N THR A 350 -1.31 -9.88 -7.28
CA THR A 350 0.00 -10.32 -6.79
C THR A 350 0.68 -11.25 -7.80
N PRO A 351 1.89 -10.93 -8.30
CA PRO A 351 2.65 -11.81 -9.18
C PRO A 351 2.81 -13.22 -8.62
N ARG A 352 2.83 -14.22 -9.51
CA ARG A 352 3.18 -15.61 -9.12
C ARG A 352 4.67 -15.74 -8.84
N VAL A 353 5.47 -15.18 -9.74
CA VAL A 353 6.93 -15.12 -9.67
C VAL A 353 7.39 -13.75 -10.15
N LYS A 354 8.55 -13.30 -9.66
CA LYS A 354 9.26 -12.13 -10.17
C LYS A 354 10.51 -12.58 -10.95
N GLY A 355 11.15 -11.67 -11.70
CA GLY A 355 12.35 -12.00 -12.48
C GLY A 355 13.51 -12.48 -11.61
N GLU A 356 13.95 -11.63 -10.67
CA GLU A 356 14.91 -12.01 -9.63
C GLU A 356 14.14 -12.35 -8.35
N GLN A 357 14.15 -13.63 -7.94
CA GLN A 357 13.39 -14.06 -6.76
C GLN A 357 14.16 -13.78 -5.48
N LYS A 358 13.52 -13.07 -4.55
CA LYS A 358 13.98 -12.95 -3.17
C LYS A 358 13.18 -13.91 -2.29
N ALA A 359 13.83 -14.46 -1.27
CA ALA A 359 13.15 -15.34 -0.32
C ALA A 359 12.05 -14.57 0.44
N ILE A 360 10.90 -15.20 0.65
CA ILE A 360 9.83 -14.62 1.47
C ILE A 360 10.23 -14.67 2.94
N TYR A 361 10.10 -13.55 3.65
CA TYR A 361 10.30 -13.53 5.09
C TYR A 361 8.99 -13.83 5.81
N LEU A 362 9.02 -14.87 6.64
CA LEU A 362 7.90 -15.30 7.46
C LEU A 362 8.24 -14.94 8.91
N PHE A 363 7.35 -14.21 9.59
CA PHE A 363 7.59 -13.70 10.94
C PHE A 363 6.68 -14.35 11.97
N ASP A 364 5.38 -14.36 11.68
CA ASP A 364 4.34 -14.82 12.59
C ASP A 364 3.10 -15.28 11.78
N ASN A 365 2.00 -15.51 12.48
CA ASN A 365 0.72 -15.93 11.90
C ASN A 365 0.20 -14.96 10.79
N ASP A 366 0.55 -13.68 10.81
CA ASP A 366 0.14 -12.73 9.78
C ASP A 366 0.81 -13.00 8.44
N SER A 367 1.99 -13.65 8.44
CA SER A 367 2.69 -14.01 7.21
C SER A 367 1.92 -15.07 6.41
N MET A 368 1.03 -15.85 7.04
CA MET A 368 0.14 -16.78 6.34
C MET A 368 -0.84 -16.08 5.40
N PHE A 369 -1.16 -14.80 5.67
CA PHE A 369 -2.06 -13.99 4.86
C PHE A 369 -1.36 -13.30 3.69
N ASN A 370 -0.03 -13.47 3.55
CA ASN A 370 0.67 -13.04 2.34
C ASN A 370 0.00 -13.72 1.13
N PRO A 371 -0.45 -12.98 0.10
CA PRO A 371 -1.20 -13.58 -1.00
C PRO A 371 -0.44 -14.70 -1.73
N LYS A 372 0.90 -14.63 -1.76
CA LYS A 372 1.74 -15.69 -2.35
C LYS A 372 1.68 -16.98 -1.53
N ILE A 373 1.68 -16.84 -0.21
CA ILE A 373 1.57 -17.95 0.75
C ILE A 373 0.15 -18.52 0.76
N LEU A 374 -0.88 -17.68 0.77
CA LEU A 374 -2.26 -18.15 0.66
C LEU A 374 -2.51 -18.94 -0.62
N ARG A 375 -1.98 -18.48 -1.76
CA ARG A 375 -2.05 -19.21 -3.02
C ARG A 375 -1.37 -20.59 -2.90
N ALA A 376 -0.16 -20.63 -2.32
CA ALA A 376 0.56 -21.88 -2.09
C ALA A 376 -0.23 -22.86 -1.20
N ARG A 377 -0.78 -22.38 -0.08
CA ARG A 377 -1.61 -23.17 0.84
C ARG A 377 -2.89 -23.68 0.16
N LYS A 378 -3.60 -22.82 -0.58
CA LYS A 378 -4.77 -23.21 -1.38
C LYS A 378 -4.40 -24.29 -2.40
N TYR A 379 -3.26 -24.16 -3.09
CA TYR A 379 -2.80 -25.16 -4.05
C TYR A 379 -2.61 -26.55 -3.41
N ILE A 380 -1.98 -26.64 -2.23
CA ILE A 380 -1.85 -27.93 -1.52
C ILE A 380 -3.22 -28.54 -1.20
N MET A 381 -4.15 -27.72 -0.72
CA MET A 381 -5.46 -28.21 -0.29
C MET A 381 -6.43 -28.47 -1.43
N GLN A 382 -6.26 -27.87 -2.61
CA GLN A 382 -7.24 -27.95 -3.70
C GLN A 382 -6.72 -28.68 -4.93
N ASN A 383 -5.45 -28.53 -5.27
CA ASN A 383 -4.89 -28.97 -6.56
C ASN A 383 -3.80 -30.04 -6.44
N TYR A 384 -3.05 -30.06 -5.34
CA TYR A 384 -2.02 -31.05 -5.13
C TYR A 384 -2.61 -32.46 -5.02
N MET A 385 -1.98 -33.41 -5.71
CA MET A 385 -2.26 -34.85 -5.59
C MET A 385 -0.98 -35.54 -5.15
N PRO A 386 -0.98 -36.24 -4.00
CA PRO A 386 0.19 -36.98 -3.58
C PRO A 386 0.49 -38.17 -4.49
N PRO A 387 1.77 -38.56 -4.62
CA PRO A 387 2.17 -39.73 -5.39
C PRO A 387 1.43 -40.99 -4.91
N SER A 388 1.02 -41.84 -5.84
CA SER A 388 0.16 -43.00 -5.56
C SER A 388 0.93 -44.23 -5.05
N GLU A 389 2.23 -44.27 -5.30
CA GLU A 389 3.14 -45.36 -4.98
C GLU A 389 3.42 -45.47 -3.48
N PHE A 390 3.30 -44.38 -2.73
CA PHE A 390 3.59 -44.34 -1.30
C PHE A 390 2.35 -44.64 -0.46
N LYS A 391 2.48 -45.61 0.46
CA LYS A 391 1.44 -45.95 1.44
C LYS A 391 1.72 -45.41 2.84
N GLU A 392 2.90 -44.83 3.07
CA GLU A 392 3.28 -44.13 4.29
C GLU A 392 3.61 -42.67 3.97
N VAL A 393 3.04 -41.74 4.74
CA VAL A 393 3.42 -40.31 4.72
C VAL A 393 4.12 -39.94 6.01
N VAL A 394 5.18 -39.14 5.89
CA VAL A 394 5.97 -38.64 7.01
C VAL A 394 5.95 -37.12 7.01
N PHE A 395 5.41 -36.54 8.07
CA PHE A 395 5.44 -35.11 8.33
C PHE A 395 6.67 -34.74 9.15
N LEU A 396 7.41 -33.74 8.70
CA LEU A 396 8.66 -33.29 9.30
C LEU A 396 8.67 -31.77 9.48
N TYR A 397 9.32 -31.26 10.53
CA TYR A 397 9.52 -29.82 10.62
C TYR A 397 10.55 -29.34 9.59
N ALA A 398 10.25 -28.25 8.88
CA ALA A 398 11.24 -27.67 7.96
C ALA A 398 12.39 -27.04 8.74
N THR A 399 13.63 -27.42 8.40
CA THR A 399 14.86 -26.86 8.99
C THR A 399 15.72 -26.21 7.90
N TYR A 400 16.59 -25.28 8.27
CA TYR A 400 17.40 -24.50 7.31
C TYR A 400 18.48 -25.35 6.61
N LYS A 401 18.95 -26.43 7.24
CA LYS A 401 19.92 -27.38 6.71
C LYS A 401 19.24 -28.73 6.45
N ASN A 402 18.53 -28.86 5.33
CA ASN A 402 17.94 -30.13 4.89
C ASN A 402 19.03 -31.11 4.40
N GLN A 403 19.87 -31.63 5.30
CA GLN A 403 20.67 -32.84 5.10
C GLN A 403 20.04 -34.05 5.81
N ARG A 404 18.71 -34.15 5.78
CA ARG A 404 18.02 -35.32 6.34
C ARG A 404 18.12 -36.48 5.35
N LYS A 405 18.55 -37.65 5.83
CA LYS A 405 18.48 -38.90 5.06
C LYS A 405 17.02 -39.35 5.00
N PHE A 406 16.51 -39.52 3.79
CA PHE A 406 15.17 -40.06 3.58
C PHE A 406 15.23 -41.57 3.47
N GLU A 407 14.26 -42.24 4.08
CA GLU A 407 14.01 -43.66 3.84
C GLU A 407 13.29 -43.81 2.50
N GLU A 408 13.71 -44.80 1.72
CA GLU A 408 13.02 -45.13 0.47
C GLU A 408 11.60 -45.63 0.74
N GLY A 409 10.68 -45.36 -0.19
CA GLY A 409 9.30 -45.86 -0.12
C GLY A 409 8.35 -45.05 0.77
N LYS A 410 8.74 -43.85 1.21
CA LYS A 410 7.89 -42.94 2.00
C LYS A 410 7.68 -41.61 1.30
N HIS A 411 6.48 -41.04 1.47
CA HIS A 411 6.18 -39.69 1.00
C HIS A 411 6.46 -38.67 2.11
N TYR A 412 7.31 -37.68 1.84
CA TYR A 412 7.70 -36.69 2.83
C TYR A 412 6.98 -35.35 2.59
N ILE A 413 6.46 -34.79 3.68
CA ILE A 413 5.84 -33.47 3.69
C ILE A 413 6.44 -32.68 4.84
N TYR A 414 7.08 -31.56 4.53
CA TYR A 414 7.48 -30.65 5.58
C TYR A 414 6.30 -29.81 6.04
N TYR A 415 6.30 -29.43 7.30
CA TYR A 415 5.46 -28.35 7.78
C TYR A 415 6.34 -27.22 8.30
N ALA A 416 5.96 -25.99 7.97
CA ALA A 416 6.77 -24.82 8.26
C ALA A 416 5.90 -23.63 8.68
N PRO A 417 6.45 -22.75 9.54
CA PRO A 417 5.76 -21.57 10.05
C PRO A 417 5.36 -20.62 8.91
N GLY A 418 4.13 -20.12 8.94
CA GLY A 418 3.61 -19.21 7.91
C GLY A 418 3.18 -19.94 6.62
N ILE A 419 4.07 -20.73 6.01
CA ILE A 419 3.81 -21.36 4.72
C ILE A 419 2.90 -22.59 4.81
N GLY A 420 2.90 -23.32 5.94
CA GLY A 420 2.10 -24.53 6.12
C GLY A 420 2.82 -25.77 5.59
N LEU A 421 2.10 -26.58 4.81
CA LEU A 421 2.63 -27.85 4.28
C LEU A 421 3.44 -27.65 3.00
N ILE A 422 4.55 -28.38 2.91
CA ILE A 422 5.50 -28.37 1.81
C ILE A 422 5.81 -29.83 1.42
N PRO A 423 5.10 -30.40 0.44
CA PRO A 423 5.49 -31.68 -0.14
C PRO A 423 6.93 -31.63 -0.68
N GLN A 424 7.67 -32.72 -0.53
CA GLN A 424 9.07 -32.81 -0.93
C GLN A 424 9.27 -32.43 -2.41
N GLU A 425 8.33 -32.80 -3.28
CA GLU A 425 8.32 -32.54 -4.72
C GLU A 425 8.26 -31.03 -5.03
N LEU A 426 7.69 -30.23 -4.12
CA LEU A 426 7.56 -28.79 -4.25
C LEU A 426 8.63 -28.01 -3.49
N SER A 427 9.43 -28.67 -2.65
CA SER A 427 10.42 -28.03 -1.77
C SER A 427 11.49 -27.22 -2.51
N GLY A 428 11.73 -27.47 -3.80
CA GLY A 428 12.63 -26.68 -4.65
C GLY A 428 11.98 -25.46 -5.33
N THR A 429 10.66 -25.29 -5.21
CA THR A 429 9.88 -24.33 -6.02
C THR A 429 9.40 -23.14 -5.19
N TYR A 430 9.16 -22.00 -5.84
CA TYR A 430 8.69 -20.79 -5.16
C TYR A 430 7.18 -20.88 -4.83
N PRO A 431 6.73 -20.51 -3.61
CA PRO A 431 7.50 -19.97 -2.47
C PRO A 431 8.00 -21.02 -1.45
N TRP A 432 7.75 -22.31 -1.70
CA TRP A 432 8.05 -23.42 -0.80
C TRP A 432 9.53 -23.60 -0.45
N GLY A 433 10.43 -23.40 -1.41
CA GLY A 433 11.88 -23.52 -1.18
C GLY A 433 12.58 -22.22 -0.83
N GLN A 434 12.02 -21.07 -1.24
CA GLN A 434 12.66 -19.77 -1.12
C GLN A 434 11.97 -18.94 -0.04
N ASN A 435 12.13 -19.34 1.22
CA ASN A 435 11.62 -18.61 2.37
C ASN A 435 12.62 -18.62 3.52
N VAL A 436 12.43 -17.69 4.45
CA VAL A 436 13.15 -17.63 5.72
C VAL A 436 12.12 -17.67 6.84
N ILE A 437 12.29 -18.63 7.74
CA ILE A 437 11.40 -18.88 8.88
C ILE A 437 12.14 -18.60 10.19
N PRO A 438 11.44 -18.17 11.25
CA PRO A 438 12.04 -17.97 12.55
C PRO A 438 12.33 -19.32 13.21
N SER A 439 13.31 -19.36 14.12
CA SER A 439 13.61 -20.57 14.89
C SER A 439 12.52 -20.92 15.89
N LYS A 440 11.87 -19.90 16.47
CA LYS A 440 10.76 -20.05 17.42
C LYS A 440 9.48 -19.52 16.81
N ILE A 441 8.36 -20.16 17.14
CA ILE A 441 7.06 -19.77 16.62
C ILE A 441 6.02 -19.59 17.71
N SER A 442 5.00 -18.80 17.39
CA SER A 442 3.89 -18.55 18.31
C SER A 442 2.96 -19.77 18.40
N TYR A 443 2.22 -19.83 19.50
CA TYR A 443 1.20 -20.85 19.74
C TYR A 443 0.13 -20.87 18.64
N GLU A 444 -0.32 -19.70 18.18
CA GLU A 444 -1.30 -19.55 17.11
C GLU A 444 -0.78 -20.14 15.80
N THR A 445 0.52 -19.94 15.53
CA THR A 445 1.17 -20.49 14.34
C THR A 445 1.22 -22.02 14.42
N MET A 446 1.57 -22.59 15.59
CA MET A 446 1.54 -24.05 15.81
C MET A 446 0.13 -24.63 15.60
N GLN A 447 -0.89 -23.98 16.14
CA GLN A 447 -2.29 -24.40 15.96
C GLN A 447 -2.71 -24.36 14.49
N SER A 448 -2.31 -23.33 13.76
CA SER A 448 -2.62 -23.20 12.34
C SER A 448 -2.01 -24.35 11.53
N ILE A 449 -0.74 -24.68 11.78
CA ILE A 449 -0.08 -25.79 11.09
C ILE A 449 -0.73 -27.12 11.48
N ALA A 450 -1.06 -27.33 12.76
CA ALA A 450 -1.78 -28.52 13.21
C ALA A 450 -3.08 -28.73 12.42
N ASN A 451 -3.86 -27.65 12.21
CA ASN A 451 -5.07 -27.70 11.41
C ASN A 451 -4.78 -28.07 9.94
N ASP A 452 -3.68 -27.59 9.35
CA ASP A 452 -3.31 -27.95 7.98
C ASP A 452 -2.92 -29.43 7.86
N VAL A 453 -2.14 -29.94 8.81
CA VAL A 453 -1.73 -31.34 8.88
C VAL A 453 -2.97 -32.24 8.96
N VAL A 454 -3.90 -31.95 9.88
CA VAL A 454 -5.14 -32.72 10.05
C VAL A 454 -5.97 -32.70 8.77
N LYS A 455 -6.24 -31.52 8.20
CA LYS A 455 -7.02 -31.40 6.96
C LYS A 455 -6.40 -32.18 5.80
N TYR A 456 -5.06 -32.19 5.72
CA TYR A 456 -4.37 -32.96 4.69
C TYR A 456 -4.54 -34.47 4.91
N ILE A 457 -4.37 -34.94 6.15
CA ILE A 457 -4.52 -36.35 6.50
C ILE A 457 -5.94 -36.81 6.19
N GLU A 458 -6.97 -36.06 6.63
CA GLU A 458 -8.37 -36.37 6.38
C GLU A 458 -8.68 -36.40 4.87
N LYS A 459 -8.18 -35.43 4.10
CA LYS A 459 -8.38 -35.38 2.65
C LYS A 459 -7.80 -36.60 1.92
N PHE A 460 -6.72 -37.17 2.44
CA PHE A 460 -5.98 -38.27 1.81
C PHE A 460 -5.92 -39.54 2.68
N SER A 461 -6.89 -39.72 3.58
CA SER A 461 -6.92 -40.80 4.57
C SER A 461 -6.95 -42.18 3.89
N ASP A 462 -7.67 -42.30 2.76
CA ASP A 462 -7.76 -43.53 1.98
C ASP A 462 -6.46 -43.89 1.24
N LYS A 463 -5.55 -42.92 1.06
CA LYS A 463 -4.30 -43.14 0.33
C LYS A 463 -3.21 -43.76 1.20
N TYR A 464 -3.14 -43.33 2.46
CA TYR A 464 -2.07 -43.74 3.38
C TYR A 464 -2.56 -44.80 4.35
N LEU A 465 -1.82 -45.90 4.43
CA LEU A 465 -2.00 -46.93 5.45
C LEU A 465 -1.35 -46.52 6.78
N LYS A 466 -0.36 -45.61 6.73
CA LYS A 466 0.38 -45.13 7.88
C LYS A 466 0.75 -43.67 7.73
N VAL A 467 0.59 -42.91 8.81
CA VAL A 467 0.94 -41.49 8.91
C VAL A 467 1.92 -41.34 10.08
N SER A 468 3.12 -40.84 9.82
CA SER A 468 4.10 -40.56 10.86
C SER A 468 4.31 -39.06 10.97
N ILE A 469 4.27 -38.49 12.18
CA ILE A 469 4.41 -37.06 12.42
C ILE A 469 5.56 -36.84 13.38
N GLY A 470 6.63 -36.25 12.87
CA GLY A 470 7.75 -35.80 13.68
C GLY A 470 7.34 -34.53 14.44
N ILE A 471 7.59 -34.48 15.75
CA ILE A 471 7.29 -33.33 16.60
C ILE A 471 8.57 -32.87 17.30
N CYS A 472 8.85 -31.57 17.21
CA CYS A 472 9.91 -30.93 17.98
C CYS A 472 9.54 -30.86 19.46
N ASP A 473 10.51 -30.95 20.38
CA ASP A 473 10.25 -30.82 21.83
C ASP A 473 9.49 -29.54 22.18
N GLU A 474 9.83 -28.42 21.53
CA GLU A 474 9.17 -27.11 21.73
C GLU A 474 7.74 -27.03 21.14
N MET A 475 7.29 -28.08 20.44
CA MET A 475 6.00 -28.14 19.73
C MET A 475 5.06 -29.22 20.28
N SER A 476 5.24 -29.69 21.51
CA SER A 476 4.37 -30.71 22.14
C SER A 476 2.88 -30.39 22.07
N ILE A 477 2.53 -29.11 22.19
CA ILE A 477 1.17 -28.58 22.02
C ILE A 477 0.57 -28.93 20.65
N MET A 478 1.38 -28.95 19.59
CA MET A 478 0.94 -29.29 18.25
C MET A 478 0.47 -30.74 18.19
N GLN A 479 1.16 -31.66 18.89
CA GLN A 479 0.76 -33.06 18.99
C GLN A 479 -0.59 -33.20 19.70
N GLU A 480 -0.80 -32.51 20.82
CA GLU A 480 -2.07 -32.50 21.54
C GLU A 480 -3.20 -31.98 20.64
N LYS A 481 -2.93 -30.89 19.91
CA LYS A 481 -3.91 -30.29 19.00
C LYS A 481 -4.28 -31.22 17.86
N ILE A 482 -3.30 -31.83 17.16
CA ILE A 482 -3.55 -32.79 16.09
C ILE A 482 -4.38 -33.97 16.62
N SER A 483 -3.97 -34.55 17.75
CA SER A 483 -4.68 -35.66 18.38
C SER A 483 -6.11 -35.30 18.78
N SER A 484 -6.38 -34.06 19.17
CA SER A 484 -7.73 -33.61 19.52
C SER A 484 -8.66 -33.40 18.32
N LEU A 485 -8.09 -33.21 17.11
CA LEU A 485 -8.85 -32.86 15.91
C LEU A 485 -9.15 -34.05 15.01
N LEU A 486 -8.28 -35.08 15.01
CA LEU A 486 -8.48 -36.28 14.20
C LEU A 486 -9.72 -37.06 14.65
N ASP A 487 -10.40 -37.72 13.72
CA ASP A 487 -11.39 -38.74 14.02
C ASP A 487 -10.74 -40.04 14.52
N GLU A 488 -11.53 -40.91 15.18
CA GLU A 488 -11.02 -42.14 15.80
C GLU A 488 -10.41 -43.12 14.78
N GLU A 489 -10.96 -43.24 13.57
CA GLU A 489 -10.43 -44.16 12.55
C GLU A 489 -9.07 -43.69 12.04
N THR A 490 -8.94 -42.38 11.77
CA THR A 490 -7.69 -41.81 11.30
C THR A 490 -6.60 -41.85 12.39
N LYS A 491 -6.96 -41.68 13.66
CA LYS A 491 -6.02 -41.76 14.79
C LYS A 491 -5.26 -43.08 14.84
N GLU A 492 -5.91 -44.20 14.52
CA GLU A 492 -5.26 -45.52 14.57
C GLU A 492 -4.08 -45.65 13.59
N LYS A 493 -4.07 -44.85 12.53
CA LYS A 493 -3.03 -44.84 11.49
C LYS A 493 -1.92 -43.81 11.78
N VAL A 494 -2.07 -42.96 12.80
CA VAL A 494 -1.19 -41.81 13.09
C VAL A 494 -0.21 -42.13 14.22
N TYR A 495 1.08 -41.96 13.95
CA TYR A 495 2.18 -42.21 14.89
C TYR A 495 3.02 -40.95 15.08
N PHE A 496 3.22 -40.54 16.33
CA PHE A 496 4.11 -39.43 16.66
C PHE A 496 5.52 -39.94 17.00
N PHE A 497 6.53 -39.21 16.56
CA PHE A 497 7.92 -39.45 16.95
C PHE A 497 8.65 -38.12 17.18
N LYS A 498 9.77 -38.18 17.90
CA LYS A 498 10.58 -37.00 18.19
C LYS A 498 11.40 -36.59 16.96
N ASP A 499 11.26 -35.36 16.51
CA ASP A 499 12.01 -34.79 15.38
C ASP A 499 13.15 -33.88 15.86
N SER A 500 14.29 -33.91 15.17
CA SER A 500 15.44 -33.05 15.46
C SER A 500 15.24 -31.69 14.78
N CYS A 501 14.79 -30.70 15.55
CA CYS A 501 14.48 -29.36 15.04
C CYS A 501 15.59 -28.33 15.31
N GLU A 502 16.74 -28.80 15.78
CA GLU A 502 17.92 -27.97 15.96
C GLU A 502 18.46 -27.53 14.60
N ASN A 503 18.45 -26.21 14.38
CA ASN A 503 19.34 -25.60 13.39
C ASN A 503 20.73 -25.60 14.01
N GLU A 504 21.49 -26.70 13.91
CA GLU A 504 22.92 -26.65 14.27
C GLU A 504 23.55 -25.50 13.47
N GLN A 505 24.00 -24.44 14.16
CA GLN A 505 24.61 -23.26 13.57
C GLN A 505 25.92 -23.62 12.86
#